data_AF-A0A9D7QK44-F1
#
_entry.id   AF-A0A9D7QK44-F1
#
_cell.length_a   1.000
_cell.length_b   1.000
_cell.length_c   1.000
_cell.angle_alpha   90.00
_cell.angle_beta   90.00
_cell.angle_gamma   90.00
#
_symmetry.space_group_name_H-M   'P 1'
#
loop_
_entity.id
_entity.type
_entity.pdbx_description
1 polymer ?
#
loop_
_entity_poly.entity_id
_entity_poly.type
_entity_poly.pdbx_seq_one_letter_code
_entity_poly.pdbx_strand_id
1 'polypeptide(L)' 'MHRFDQDCIKGGYQINAVDCITQYDGVAICERISEAFLIPVLEALPQTVPFVIHGFHTDKGLLQPPLV' A
#
# COMPACT_ATOMS: atom_id res chain seq x y z
N MET A 1 11.30 -18.04 5.89
CA MET A 1 9.85 -17.75 5.80
C MET A 1 9.67 -16.50 4.96
N HIS A 2 9.57 -16.66 3.64
CA HIS A 2 9.25 -15.61 2.68
C HIS A 2 8.10 -16.19 1.89
N ARG A 3 6.86 -15.94 2.36
CA ARG A 3 5.66 -16.48 1.73
C ARG A 3 5.29 -15.56 0.57
N PHE A 4 6.11 -15.59 -0.47
CA PHE A 4 5.61 -15.27 -1.80
C PHE A 4 5.01 -16.55 -2.34
N ASP A 5 3.75 -16.46 -2.74
CA ASP A 5 3.00 -17.46 -3.49
C ASP A 5 2.29 -18.56 -2.69
N GLN A 6 1.16 -18.18 -2.11
CA GLN A 6 -0.05 -19.00 -1.97
C GLN A 6 -1.16 -18.03 -1.54
N ASP A 7 -1.83 -17.43 -2.53
CA ASP A 7 -3.21 -16.93 -2.50
C ASP A 7 -3.51 -15.94 -3.66
N CYS A 8 -2.96 -16.17 -4.86
CA CYS A 8 -3.56 -15.61 -6.09
C CYS A 8 -4.87 -16.34 -6.45
N ILE A 9 -5.74 -16.59 -5.47
CA ILE A 9 -7.00 -17.29 -5.64
C ILE A 9 -8.15 -16.27 -5.46
N LYS A 10 -8.46 -15.57 -6.57
CA LYS A 10 -9.73 -14.84 -6.85
C LYS A 10 -10.11 -13.65 -5.95
N GLY A 11 -9.21 -12.73 -5.62
CA GLY A 11 -9.57 -11.55 -4.82
C GLY A 11 -8.87 -10.21 -5.12
N GLY A 12 -7.84 -10.16 -5.97
CA GLY A 12 -6.98 -8.98 -6.12
C GLY A 12 -5.70 -9.08 -5.27
N TYR A 13 -4.92 -8.01 -5.24
CA TYR A 13 -3.66 -7.86 -4.52
C TYR A 13 -3.87 -7.05 -3.25
N GLN A 14 -3.44 -7.59 -2.11
CA GLN A 14 -3.51 -6.89 -0.83
C GLN A 14 -2.39 -5.84 -0.73
N ILE A 15 -2.77 -4.62 -0.38
CA ILE A 15 -1.89 -3.51 -0.07
C ILE A 15 -1.96 -3.28 1.44
N ASN A 16 -0.81 -3.38 2.11
CA ASN A 16 -0.68 -3.12 3.54
C ASN A 16 0.08 -1.81 3.77
N ALA A 17 -0.42 -0.97 4.65
CA ALA A 17 0.24 0.25 5.08
C ALA A 17 0.27 0.29 6.62
N VAL A 18 1.48 0.31 7.18
CA VAL A 18 1.67 0.32 8.63
C VAL A 18 2.39 1.60 9.02
N ASP A 19 1.81 2.35 9.96
CA ASP A 19 2.48 3.49 10.57
C ASP A 19 3.61 3.03 11.51
N CYS A 20 4.78 3.65 11.41
CA CYS A 20 5.98 3.17 12.09
C CYS A 20 6.01 3.46 13.60
N ILE A 21 5.22 4.43 14.09
CA ILE A 21 5.20 4.81 15.50
C ILE A 21 4.02 4.14 16.20
N THR A 22 2.82 4.39 15.71
CA THR A 22 1.56 3.94 16.30
C THR A 22 1.24 2.49 15.99
N GLN A 23 1.92 1.90 14.99
CA GLN A 23 1.63 0.56 14.48
C GLN A 23 0.19 0.41 13.97
N TYR A 24 -0.43 1.53 13.56
CA TYR A 24 -1.72 1.51 12.89
C TYR A 24 -1.59 0.79 11.55
N ASP A 25 -2.46 -0.20 11.29
CA ASP A 25 -2.45 -1.03 10.09
C ASP A 25 -3.67 -0.74 9.22
N GLY A 26 -3.42 -0.34 7.98
CA GLY A 26 -4.41 -0.16 6.92
C GLY A 26 -4.25 -1.22 5.85
N VAL A 27 -5.34 -1.91 5.53
CA VAL A 27 -5.37 -2.95 4.51
C VAL A 27 -6.35 -2.57 3.41
N ALA A 28 -5.92 -2.65 2.16
CA ALA A 28 -6.76 -2.48 0.98
C ALA A 28 -6.55 -3.60 -0.03
N ILE A 29 -7.52 -3.76 -0.92
CA ILE A 29 -7.45 -4.70 -2.04
C ILE A 29 -7.38 -3.89 -3.34
N CYS A 30 -6.38 -4.19 -4.16
CA CYS A 30 -6.16 -3.62 -5.47
C CYS A 30 -6.35 -4.71 -6.52
N GLU A 31 -7.19 -4.50 -7.53
CA GLU A 31 -7.51 -5.57 -8.49
C GLU A 31 -6.27 -6.06 -9.27
N ARG A 32 -5.30 -5.17 -9.55
CA ARG A 32 -4.09 -5.45 -10.34
C ARG A 32 -2.89 -4.62 -9.85
N ILE A 33 -1.69 -5.20 -9.83
CA ILE A 33 -0.45 -4.42 -9.62
C ILE A 33 -0.08 -3.70 -10.93
N SER A 34 -0.66 -2.52 -11.11
CA SER A 34 -0.25 -1.55 -12.13
C SER A 34 -0.63 -0.15 -11.65
N GLU A 35 0.08 0.87 -12.12
CA GLU A 35 -0.07 2.25 -11.67
C GLU A 35 -1.54 2.74 -11.70
N ALA A 36 -2.25 2.49 -12.81
CA ALA A 36 -3.65 2.88 -12.98
C ALA A 36 -4.60 2.29 -11.93
N PHE A 37 -4.27 1.12 -11.37
CA PHE A 37 -5.09 0.45 -10.35
C PHE A 37 -4.58 0.76 -8.94
N LEU A 38 -3.28 1.03 -8.77
CA LEU A 38 -2.67 1.35 -7.49
C LEU A 38 -2.91 2.80 -7.05
N ILE A 39 -2.81 3.78 -7.96
CA ILE A 39 -2.98 5.20 -7.62
C ILE A 39 -4.27 5.45 -6.84
N PRO A 40 -5.46 4.99 -7.30
CA PRO A 40 -6.70 5.23 -6.55
C PRO A 40 -6.70 4.61 -5.14
N VAL A 41 -6.08 3.43 -4.99
CA VAL A 41 -5.96 2.75 -3.69
C VAL A 41 -5.01 3.52 -2.76
N LEU A 42 -3.89 4.01 -3.30
CA LEU A 42 -2.88 4.77 -2.57
C LEU A 42 -3.34 6.19 -2.24
N GLU A 43 -4.27 6.78 -2.98
CA GLU A 43 -4.89 8.06 -2.64
C GLU A 43 -5.96 7.90 -1.55
N ALA A 44 -6.74 6.81 -1.59
CA ALA A 44 -7.82 6.55 -0.66
C ALA A 44 -7.35 6.05 0.72
N LEU A 45 -6.37 5.14 0.76
CA LEU A 45 -5.92 4.51 2.01
C LEU A 45 -5.41 5.53 3.06
N PRO A 46 -4.60 6.55 2.70
CA PRO A 46 -4.19 7.63 3.60
C PRO A 46 -5.33 8.45 4.21
N GLN A 47 -6.52 8.47 3.59
CA GLN A 47 -7.65 9.24 4.11
C GLN A 47 -8.35 8.53 5.28
N THR A 48 -7.98 7.28 5.57
CA THR A 48 -8.62 6.46 6.60
C THR A 48 -7.98 6.62 7.98
N VAL A 49 -6.82 7.27 8.06
CA VAL A 49 -6.08 7.42 9.31
C VAL A 49 -6.43 8.72 10.03
N PRO A 50 -6.56 8.71 11.37
CA PRO A 50 -6.85 9.90 12.16
C PRO A 50 -5.58 10.69 12.54
N PHE A 51 -4.58 10.75 11.66
CA PHE A 51 -3.31 11.43 11.93
C PHE A 51 -2.67 11.99 10.65
N VAL A 52 -1.72 12.92 10.83
CA VAL A 52 -0.99 13.53 9.71
C VAL A 52 0.10 12.59 9.22
N ILE A 53 0.13 12.35 7.92
CA ILE A 53 1.16 11.54 7.28
C ILE A 53 2.31 12.45 6.84
N HIS A 54 3.54 12.10 7.22
CA HIS A 54 4.75 12.87 6.89
C HIS A 54 5.51 12.34 5.67
N GLY A 55 5.26 11.08 5.29
CA GLY A 55 5.92 10.44 4.15
C GLY A 55 5.56 8.97 4.07
N PHE A 56 5.94 8.34 2.96
CA PHE A 56 5.69 6.93 2.70
C PHE A 56 7.01 6.20 2.47
N HIS A 57 7.06 4.93 2.88
CA HIS A 57 8.16 4.02 2.60
C HIS A 57 7.59 2.70 2.10
N THR A 58 8.02 2.25 0.93
CA THR A 58 7.66 0.95 0.37
C THR A 58 8.85 0.01 0.49
N ASP A 59 8.65 -1.14 1.11
CA ASP A 59 9.69 -2.13 1.40
C ASP A 59 10.27 -2.78 0.12
N LYS A 60 9.46 -2.99 -0.92
CA LYS A 60 9.89 -3.42 -2.27
C LYS A 60 8.97 -2.90 -3.38
N GLY A 61 9.21 -1.69 -3.90
CA GLY A 61 8.49 -1.16 -5.07
C GLY A 61 9.01 0.19 -5.59
N LEU A 62 9.07 0.34 -6.92
CA LEU A 62 9.55 1.51 -7.68
C LEU A 62 8.64 2.73 -7.54
N LEU A 63 8.77 3.53 -6.47
CA LEU A 63 8.18 4.85 -6.42
C LEU A 63 9.09 5.80 -5.63
N GLN A 64 10.12 6.33 -6.29
CA GLN A 64 10.62 7.65 -5.94
C GLN A 64 9.70 8.65 -6.66
N PRO A 65 8.99 9.56 -5.99
CA PRO A 65 8.39 10.69 -6.68
C PRO A 65 9.50 11.51 -7.34
N PRO A 66 9.30 12.10 -8.54
CA PRO A 66 10.26 13.05 -9.04
C PRO A 66 10.38 14.19 -8.03
N LEU A 67 11.61 14.44 -7.57
CA LEU A 67 11.95 15.66 -6.85
C LEU A 67 11.51 16.84 -7.73
N VAL A 68 10.52 17.59 -7.27
CA VAL A 68 10.29 18.98 -7.66
C VAL A 68 10.70 19.85 -6.47
#